data_AF-A0A386H1V5-F1
#
_entry.id   AF-A0A386H1V5-F1
#
_cell.length_a   1.000
_cell.length_b   1.000
_cell.length_c   1.000
_cell.angle_alpha   90.00
_cell.angle_beta   90.00
_cell.angle_gamma   90.00
#
_symmetry.space_group_name_H-M   'P 1'
#
loop_
_entity.id
_entity.type
_entity.pdbx_description
1 polymer ?
#
loop_
_entity_poly.entity_id
_entity_poly.type
_entity_poly.pdbx_seq_one_letter_code
_entity_poly.pdbx_strand_id
1 'polypeptide(L)'
;MIKVKRSMFWFVIICLLACIGIYDYTIDKQRNNFNIVDVRLHADAKFWTDNTKSNIYDIKFKLLDGKDTKQITSKKSDYTMKISSSEKQGNIIIKVYNDNKTLFEKGGNINNTVHISGNDSKNVKVELAGKKAEGYAKIVLK
;
A
#
# COMPACT_ATOMS: atom_id res chain seq x y z
N MET A 1 40.23 36.15 2.66
CA MET A 1 38.78 36.38 2.86
C MET A 1 37.86 35.77 1.80
N ILE A 2 38.25 35.68 0.52
CA ILE A 2 37.37 35.21 -0.59
C ILE A 2 37.06 33.70 -0.55
N LYS A 3 38.03 32.84 -0.17
CA LYS A 3 37.83 31.38 -0.09
C LYS A 3 36.78 30.95 0.97
N VAL A 4 36.75 31.62 2.12
CA VAL A 4 35.79 31.32 3.21
C VAL A 4 34.35 31.71 2.80
N LYS A 5 34.18 32.87 2.14
CA LYS A 5 32.86 33.30 1.63
C LYS A 5 32.29 32.35 0.57
N ARG A 6 33.16 31.79 -0.30
CA ARG A 6 32.75 30.84 -1.34
C ARG A 6 32.35 29.47 -0.77
N SER A 7 32.99 29.03 0.31
CA SER A 7 32.62 27.80 1.02
C SER A 7 31.30 27.94 1.78
N MET A 8 31.06 29.09 2.42
CA MET A 8 29.81 29.38 3.13
C MET A 8 28.59 29.39 2.20
N PHE A 9 28.75 29.87 0.97
CA PHE A 9 27.70 29.85 -0.06
C PHE A 9 27.26 28.43 -0.43
N TRP A 10 28.21 27.47 -0.52
CA TRP A 10 27.90 26.06 -0.78
C TRP A 10 27.14 25.40 0.38
N PHE A 11 27.49 25.72 1.63
CA PHE A 11 26.74 25.25 2.79
C PHE A 11 25.29 25.77 2.80
N VAL A 12 25.08 27.04 2.44
CA VAL A 12 23.73 27.61 2.34
C VAL A 12 22.91 26.90 1.25
N ILE A 13 23.50 26.59 0.10
CA ILE A 13 22.82 25.84 -0.97
C ILE A 13 22.45 24.42 -0.51
N ILE A 14 23.37 23.72 0.15
CA ILE A 14 23.12 22.35 0.65
C ILE A 14 21.99 22.36 1.69
N CYS A 15 22.00 23.34 2.61
CA CYS A 15 20.92 23.49 3.60
C CYS A 15 19.57 23.81 2.92
N LEU A 16 19.55 24.67 1.90
CA LEU A 16 18.33 24.96 1.15
C LEU A 16 17.78 23.73 0.42
N LEU A 17 18.65 22.95 -0.23
CA LEU A 17 18.25 21.70 -0.89
C LEU A 17 17.74 20.66 0.10
N ALA A 18 18.36 20.54 1.28
CA ALA A 18 17.87 19.70 2.36
C ALA A 18 16.49 20.14 2.87
N CYS A 19 16.27 21.45 3.05
CA CYS A 19 14.98 22.00 3.45
C CYS A 19 13.88 21.72 2.42
N ILE A 20 14.16 21.87 1.12
CA ILE A 20 13.20 21.57 0.05
C ILE A 20 12.84 20.08 0.06
N GLY A 21 13.84 19.19 0.14
CA GLY A 21 13.59 17.75 0.20
C GLY A 21 12.77 17.30 1.41
N ILE A 22 12.98 17.92 2.59
CA ILE A 22 12.18 17.67 3.79
C ILE A 22 10.75 18.21 3.62
N TYR A 23 10.60 19.39 3.02
CA TYR A 23 9.30 20.00 2.77
C TYR A 23 8.43 19.15 1.83
N ASP A 24 8.99 18.69 0.70
CA ASP A 24 8.27 17.84 -0.25
C ASP A 24 7.89 16.48 0.38
N TYR A 25 8.80 15.87 1.13
CA TYR A 25 8.54 14.60 1.84
C TYR A 25 7.39 14.73 2.86
N THR A 26 7.36 15.83 3.62
CA THR A 26 6.31 16.06 4.61
C THR A 26 4.96 16.38 3.97
N ILE A 27 4.91 17.16 2.88
CA ILE A 27 3.68 17.46 2.15
C ILE A 27 3.07 16.20 1.52
N ASP A 28 3.87 15.36 0.86
CA ASP A 28 3.37 14.13 0.24
C ASP A 28 2.76 13.18 1.28
N LYS A 29 3.38 13.09 2.46
CA LYS A 29 2.84 12.30 3.58
C LYS A 29 1.57 12.91 4.15
N GLN A 30 1.46 14.25 4.21
CA GLN A 30 0.27 14.93 4.71
C GLN A 30 -0.92 14.89 3.74
N ARG A 31 -0.68 14.91 2.42
CA ARG A 31 -1.70 14.83 1.38
C ARG A 31 -2.31 13.44 1.21
N ASN A 32 -1.61 12.39 1.62
CA ASN A 32 -2.17 11.06 1.54
C ASN A 32 -3.23 10.85 2.63
N ASN A 33 -4.46 10.58 2.17
CA ASN A 33 -5.61 10.33 3.05
C ASN A 33 -5.63 8.91 3.62
N PHE A 34 -4.71 8.04 3.19
CA PHE A 34 -4.70 6.62 3.54
C PHE A 34 -3.44 6.22 4.30
N ASN A 35 -3.60 5.29 5.22
CA ASN A 35 -2.51 4.58 5.86
C ASN A 35 -2.75 3.08 5.70
N ILE A 36 -1.75 2.35 5.23
CA ILE A 36 -1.79 0.91 5.03
C ILE A 36 -0.73 0.33 5.98
N VAL A 37 -1.17 -0.51 6.91
CA VAL A 37 -0.29 -1.10 7.92
C VAL A 37 -0.41 -2.62 7.91
N ASP A 38 0.71 -3.28 8.15
CA ASP A 38 0.77 -4.72 8.29
C ASP A 38 0.10 -5.14 9.58
N VAL A 39 -0.88 -6.04 9.47
CA VAL A 39 -1.51 -6.65 10.65
C VAL A 39 -0.83 -7.98 10.94
N ARG A 40 -0.71 -8.82 9.92
CA ARG A 40 -0.16 -10.16 10.06
C ARG A 40 0.24 -10.74 8.70
N LEU A 41 1.46 -11.24 8.63
CA LEU A 41 1.89 -12.18 7.61
C LEU A 41 1.97 -13.56 8.23
N HIS A 42 1.15 -14.49 7.74
CA HIS A 42 1.17 -15.90 8.13
C HIS A 42 1.23 -16.75 6.87
N ALA A 43 2.39 -16.74 6.23
CA ALA A 43 2.61 -17.46 4.99
C ALA A 43 4.06 -17.93 4.82
N ASP A 44 4.23 -19.05 4.13
CA ASP A 44 5.48 -19.34 3.43
C ASP A 44 5.49 -18.57 2.11
N ALA A 45 6.31 -17.53 2.05
CA ALA A 45 6.39 -16.62 0.91
C ALA A 45 7.82 -16.61 0.33
N LYS A 46 7.95 -16.87 -0.98
CA LYS A 46 9.23 -16.78 -1.70
C LYS A 46 9.17 -15.78 -2.83
N PHE A 47 10.30 -15.10 -3.04
CA PHE A 47 10.43 -13.99 -3.99
C PHE A 47 9.35 -12.92 -3.77
N TRP A 48 9.08 -12.64 -2.49
CA TRP A 48 8.11 -11.66 -2.04
C TRP A 48 8.69 -10.26 -2.19
N THR A 49 8.01 -9.41 -2.96
CA THR A 49 8.29 -7.98 -3.04
C THR A 49 7.08 -7.22 -2.55
N ASP A 50 7.27 -6.37 -1.54
CA ASP A 50 6.24 -5.47 -1.04
C ASP A 50 6.62 -4.02 -1.37
N ASN A 51 5.92 -3.44 -2.34
CA ASN A 51 6.06 -2.04 -2.73
C ASN A 51 4.91 -1.18 -2.18
N THR A 52 4.31 -1.60 -1.06
CA THR A 52 3.25 -0.83 -0.40
C THR A 52 3.76 0.54 -0.02
N LYS A 53 3.12 1.56 -0.57
CA LYS A 53 3.42 2.95 -0.25
C LYS A 53 2.17 3.79 -0.39
N SER A 54 1.97 4.65 0.60
CA SER A 54 0.89 5.61 0.60
C SER A 54 -0.51 4.97 0.49
N ASN A 55 -1.16 5.09 -0.66
CA ASN A 55 -2.50 4.60 -0.96
C ASN A 55 -2.48 3.36 -1.86
N ILE A 56 -1.31 2.74 -2.05
CA ILE A 56 -1.09 1.61 -2.93
C ILE A 56 -0.54 0.45 -2.11
N TYR A 57 -1.24 -0.67 -2.14
CA TYR A 57 -0.75 -1.98 -1.73
C TYR A 57 -0.36 -2.74 -3.00
N ASP A 58 0.92 -3.07 -3.19
CA ASP A 58 1.44 -3.67 -4.42
C ASP A 58 2.47 -4.74 -4.09
N ILE A 59 2.07 -6.00 -4.26
CA ILE A 59 2.85 -7.17 -3.92
C ILE A 59 3.00 -8.12 -5.10
N LYS A 60 4.19 -8.72 -5.19
CA LYS A 60 4.54 -9.76 -6.16
C LYS A 60 5.19 -10.93 -5.45
N PHE A 61 4.89 -12.14 -5.89
CA PHE A 61 5.37 -13.36 -5.26
C PHE A 61 5.46 -14.51 -6.28
N LYS A 62 6.43 -15.41 -6.09
CA LYS A 62 6.51 -16.67 -6.85
C LYS A 62 5.97 -17.87 -6.08
N LEU A 63 5.97 -17.78 -4.76
CA LEU A 63 5.28 -18.72 -3.90
C LEU A 63 4.60 -17.93 -2.80
N LEU A 64 3.31 -18.15 -2.65
CA LEU A 64 2.53 -17.74 -1.49
C LEU A 64 1.69 -18.93 -1.04
N ASP A 65 1.97 -19.44 0.16
CA ASP A 65 1.14 -20.43 0.84
C ASP A 65 0.79 -19.92 2.25
N GLY A 66 -0.43 -19.39 2.40
CA GLY A 66 -0.87 -18.69 3.61
C GLY A 66 -1.51 -17.35 3.30
N LYS A 67 -1.40 -16.40 4.23
CA LYS A 67 -2.13 -15.13 4.19
C LYS A 67 -1.24 -13.93 4.52
N ASP A 68 -1.45 -12.83 3.80
CA ASP A 68 -0.97 -11.49 4.14
C ASP A 68 -2.18 -10.59 4.42
N THR A 69 -2.22 -9.95 5.59
CA THR A 69 -3.33 -9.08 6.00
C THR A 69 -2.81 -7.67 6.29
N LYS A 70 -3.38 -6.70 5.58
CA LYS A 70 -3.16 -5.27 5.80
C LYS A 70 -4.42 -4.62 6.37
N GLN A 71 -4.24 -3.66 7.28
CA GLN A 71 -5.30 -2.79 7.74
C GLN A 71 -5.20 -1.45 7.02
N ILE A 72 -6.35 -0.93 6.61
CA ILE A 72 -6.51 0.33 5.90
C ILE A 72 -7.19 1.32 6.82
N THR A 73 -6.54 2.45 7.07
CA THR A 73 -7.13 3.61 7.74
C THR A 73 -7.25 4.75 6.74
N SER A 74 -8.43 5.37 6.66
CA SER A 74 -8.73 6.48 5.76
C SER A 74 -9.14 7.71 6.56
N LYS A 75 -8.71 8.90 6.13
CA LYS A 75 -9.27 10.19 6.57
C LYS A 75 -10.58 10.54 5.86
N LYS A 76 -10.88 9.88 4.74
CA LYS A 76 -12.13 10.03 3.99
C LYS A 76 -13.19 9.09 4.54
N SER A 77 -14.43 9.57 4.66
CA SER A 77 -15.60 8.75 4.96
C SER A 77 -15.88 7.73 3.85
N ASP A 78 -15.85 8.19 2.60
CA ASP A 78 -16.19 7.38 1.43
C ASP A 78 -15.01 7.33 0.47
N TYR A 79 -14.72 6.15 -0.05
CA TYR A 79 -13.61 5.95 -0.99
C TYR A 79 -13.81 4.71 -1.84
N THR A 80 -12.92 4.52 -2.82
CA THR A 80 -12.93 3.35 -3.69
C THR A 80 -11.61 2.60 -3.61
N MET A 81 -11.67 1.28 -3.81
CA MET A 81 -10.51 0.42 -3.95
C MET A 81 -10.51 -0.18 -5.35
N LYS A 82 -9.52 0.16 -6.17
CA LYS A 82 -9.27 -0.57 -7.43
C LYS A 82 -8.38 -1.76 -7.14
N ILE A 83 -8.93 -2.96 -7.28
CA ILE A 83 -8.28 -4.24 -7.02
C ILE A 83 -7.90 -4.87 -8.35
N SER A 84 -6.63 -5.21 -8.48
CA SER A 84 -6.07 -5.93 -9.62
C SER A 84 -5.21 -7.08 -9.15
N SER A 85 -5.36 -8.25 -9.76
CA SER A 85 -4.51 -9.40 -9.48
C SER A 85 -4.27 -10.21 -10.74
N SER A 86 -3.15 -10.91 -10.75
CA SER A 86 -2.93 -11.99 -11.68
C SER A 86 -2.50 -13.25 -10.95
N GLU A 87 -3.12 -14.36 -11.31
CA GLU A 87 -2.76 -15.70 -10.89
C GLU A 87 -2.14 -16.42 -12.08
N LYS A 88 -0.87 -16.80 -11.94
CA LYS A 88 -0.16 -17.60 -12.94
C LYS A 88 -0.18 -19.08 -12.58
N GLN A 89 -0.06 -19.38 -11.29
CA GLN A 89 -0.07 -20.72 -10.73
C GLN A 89 -0.69 -20.70 -9.34
N GLY A 90 -1.26 -21.83 -8.92
CA GLY A 90 -1.88 -21.99 -7.61
C GLY A 90 -3.21 -21.24 -7.54
N ASN A 91 -3.62 -20.86 -6.32
CA ASN A 91 -4.86 -20.11 -6.13
C ASN A 91 -4.61 -18.85 -5.28
N ILE A 92 -5.12 -17.71 -5.73
CA ILE A 92 -5.13 -16.45 -5.03
C ILE A 92 -6.58 -16.09 -4.68
N ILE A 93 -6.83 -15.62 -3.46
CA ILE A 93 -8.09 -15.00 -3.03
C ILE A 93 -7.78 -13.65 -2.39
N ILE A 94 -8.49 -12.61 -2.83
CA ILE A 94 -8.46 -11.29 -2.21
C ILE A 94 -9.78 -11.06 -1.51
N LYS A 95 -9.71 -10.74 -0.23
CA LYS A 95 -10.86 -10.41 0.62
C LYS A 95 -10.71 -9.01 1.19
N VAL A 96 -11.77 -8.20 1.07
CA VAL A 96 -11.91 -6.90 1.74
C VAL A 96 -13.06 -7.01 2.72
N TYR A 97 -12.81 -6.67 3.98
CA TYR A 97 -13.80 -6.81 5.05
C TYR A 97 -13.57 -5.75 6.13
N ASN A 98 -14.60 -5.50 6.93
CA ASN A 98 -14.48 -4.81 8.20
C ASN A 98 -14.96 -5.74 9.32
N ASP A 99 -15.08 -5.22 10.54
CA ASP A 99 -15.50 -6.04 11.68
C ASP A 99 -16.97 -6.52 11.58
N ASN A 100 -17.78 -5.91 10.71
CA ASN A 100 -19.21 -6.23 10.56
C ASN A 100 -19.48 -7.22 9.42
N LYS A 101 -18.81 -7.05 8.27
CA LYS A 101 -19.10 -7.84 7.06
C LYS A 101 -17.92 -7.92 6.09
N THR A 102 -18.00 -8.91 5.21
CA THR A 102 -17.21 -8.96 3.97
C THR A 102 -17.79 -7.99 2.95
N LEU A 103 -16.95 -7.11 2.40
CA LEU A 103 -17.31 -6.11 1.39
C LEU A 103 -17.00 -6.61 -0.02
N PHE A 104 -15.96 -7.44 -0.15
CA PHE A 104 -15.55 -8.05 -1.41
C PHE A 104 -14.77 -9.33 -1.14
N GLU A 105 -15.00 -10.36 -1.95
CA GLU A 105 -14.19 -11.58 -1.93
C GLU A 105 -14.19 -12.18 -3.34
N LYS A 106 -13.00 -12.35 -3.93
CA LYS A 106 -12.86 -12.98 -5.23
C LYS A 106 -11.47 -13.60 -5.38
N GLY A 107 -11.38 -14.67 -6.16
CA GLY A 107 -10.11 -15.31 -6.48
C GLY A 107 -9.67 -15.16 -7.94
N GLY A 108 -8.42 -15.54 -8.20
CA GLY A 108 -7.82 -15.58 -9.54
C GLY A 108 -7.44 -14.20 -10.09
N ASN A 109 -7.64 -14.05 -11.41
CA ASN A 109 -7.40 -12.79 -12.12
C ASN A 109 -8.55 -11.79 -11.86
N ILE A 110 -8.23 -10.66 -11.25
CA ILE A 110 -9.21 -9.65 -10.83
C ILE A 110 -8.88 -8.31 -11.47
N ASN A 111 -9.92 -7.59 -11.90
CA ASN A 111 -9.85 -6.17 -12.24
C ASN A 111 -11.21 -5.56 -11.88
N ASN A 112 -11.37 -5.19 -10.61
CA ASN A 112 -12.63 -4.68 -10.06
C ASN A 112 -12.40 -3.41 -9.24
N THR A 113 -13.45 -2.60 -9.13
CA THR A 113 -13.47 -1.47 -8.20
C THR A 113 -14.53 -1.72 -7.14
N VAL A 114 -14.15 -1.60 -5.87
CA VAL A 114 -15.05 -1.76 -4.71
C VAL A 114 -15.28 -0.39 -4.11
N HIS A 115 -16.54 -0.05 -3.84
CA HIS A 115 -16.88 1.17 -3.12
C HIS A 115 -16.99 0.90 -1.63
N ILE A 116 -16.31 1.70 -0.81
CA ILE A 116 -16.38 1.66 0.64
C ILE A 116 -17.19 2.87 1.09
N SER A 117 -18.37 2.60 1.63
CA SER A 117 -19.25 3.62 2.19
C SER A 117 -18.76 4.10 3.55
N GLY A 118 -19.21 5.28 3.99
CA GLY A 118 -18.94 5.85 5.31
C GLY A 118 -19.18 4.89 6.46
N ASN A 119 -20.28 4.14 6.39
CA ASN A 119 -20.65 3.16 7.42
C ASN A 119 -19.69 1.96 7.46
N ASP A 120 -19.02 1.66 6.35
CA ASP A 120 -18.11 0.53 6.19
C ASP A 120 -16.63 0.90 6.32
N SER A 121 -16.30 2.19 6.43
CA SER A 121 -14.95 2.76 6.36
C SER A 121 -14.06 2.49 7.58
N LYS A 122 -14.64 2.02 8.69
CA LYS A 122 -13.91 1.75 9.94
C LYS A 122 -13.31 0.34 9.92
N ASN A 123 -12.07 0.22 10.43
CA ASN A 123 -11.35 -1.05 10.62
C ASN A 123 -11.31 -1.95 9.37
N VAL A 124 -11.19 -1.33 8.19
CA VAL A 124 -11.14 -2.07 6.93
C VAL A 124 -9.83 -2.85 6.83
N LYS A 125 -9.93 -4.12 6.48
CA LYS A 125 -8.83 -5.05 6.29
C LYS A 125 -8.87 -5.60 4.87
N VAL A 126 -7.69 -5.82 4.33
CA VAL A 126 -7.46 -6.50 3.07
C VAL A 126 -6.63 -7.73 3.39
N GLU A 127 -7.13 -8.90 3.03
CA GLU A 127 -6.41 -10.17 3.13
C GLU A 127 -6.14 -10.70 1.73
N LEU A 128 -4.86 -10.95 1.42
CA LEU A 128 -4.44 -11.78 0.32
C LEU A 128 -4.15 -13.18 0.86
N ALA A 129 -4.91 -14.17 0.39
CA ALA A 129 -4.64 -15.57 0.66
C ALA A 129 -4.09 -16.26 -0.60
N GLY A 130 -3.02 -17.04 -0.44
CA GLY A 130 -2.46 -17.88 -1.49
C GLY A 130 -2.42 -19.35 -1.07
N LYS A 131 -2.61 -20.25 -2.04
CA LYS A 131 -2.31 -21.68 -1.90
C LYS A 131 -1.32 -22.09 -2.98
N LYS A 132 -0.05 -22.17 -2.61
CA LYS A 132 1.08 -22.40 -3.53
C LYS A 132 1.04 -21.48 -4.76
N ALA A 133 0.71 -20.21 -4.54
CA ALA A 133 0.39 -19.28 -5.60
C ALA A 133 1.63 -18.55 -6.16
N GLU A 134 1.63 -18.31 -7.47
CA GLU A 134 2.51 -17.35 -8.16
C GLU A 134 1.65 -16.25 -8.76
N GLY A 135 2.05 -14.98 -8.56
CA GLY A 135 1.31 -13.87 -9.13
C GLY A 135 1.65 -12.51 -8.55
N TYR A 136 0.67 -11.62 -8.67
CA TYR A 136 0.69 -10.31 -8.03
C TYR A 136 -0.70 -9.93 -7.55
N ALA A 137 -0.74 -9.06 -6.54
CA ALA A 137 -1.93 -8.36 -6.12
C ALA A 137 -1.59 -6.88 -5.95
N LYS A 138 -2.44 -6.02 -6.50
CA LYS A 138 -2.32 -4.58 -6.42
C LYS A 138 -3.65 -3.94 -6.14
N ILE A 139 -3.70 -3.14 -5.08
CA ILE A 139 -4.88 -2.42 -4.61
C ILE A 139 -4.53 -0.94 -4.51
N VAL A 140 -5.31 -0.11 -5.19
CA VAL A 140 -5.14 1.36 -5.19
C VAL A 140 -6.36 2.01 -4.57
N LEU A 141 -6.16 2.75 -3.49
CA LEU A 141 -7.19 3.47 -2.74
C LEU A 141 -7.36 4.88 -3.33
N LYS A 142 -8.60 5.33 -3.53
CA LYS A 142 -8.92 6.65 -4.08
C LYS A 142 -10.05 7.32 -3.33
#